data_AF-A0A519V1Z9-F1
#
_entry.id   AF-A0A519V1Z9-F1
#
_cell.length_a   1.000
_cell.length_b   1.000
_cell.length_c   1.000
_cell.angle_alpha   90.00
_cell.angle_beta   90.00
_cell.angle_gamma   90.00
#
_symmetry.space_group_name_H-M   'P 1'
#
loop_
_entity.id
_entity.type
_entity.pdbx_description
1 polymer ?
#
loop_
_entity_poly.entity_id
_entity_poly.type
_entity_poly.pdbx_seq_one_letter_code
_entity_poly.pdbx_strand_id
1 'polypeptide(L)'
;SYFIQRMEKYINSKGRSIIGWDEILEGGLAPNATVMSWRGEAGGIEAAKQNHDVIMTPGSAGLYFDHKQSTSTDEPLTIGGLSNFTKVYGYDPVPKELNADQRKHVIGVQANIWTEYMETPAKVEYMLLPRLFSLAEIAWSPVDRKDIKNFTEERLPLHLARLDQTNTNYWVPTPIGQTEKVINGENITVELKSPMPGAKIFYTLDNYRPSENATEYKNAIKVMVPQGQKKILKTIVNQ
;
A
#
# COMPACT_ATOMS: atom_id res chain seq x y z
N SER A 1 11.12 -5.96 -31.39
CA SER A 1 11.55 -6.84 -30.29
C SER A 1 11.85 -8.26 -30.77
N TYR A 2 13.10 -8.62 -31.10
CA TYR A 2 13.44 -9.96 -31.61
C TYR A 2 13.40 -11.05 -30.52
N PHE A 3 14.01 -10.78 -29.36
CA PHE A 3 14.13 -11.76 -28.29
C PHE A 3 12.76 -12.19 -27.73
N ILE A 4 11.88 -11.22 -27.44
CA ILE A 4 10.54 -11.51 -26.90
C ILE A 4 9.72 -12.36 -27.88
N GLN A 5 9.70 -12.01 -29.17
CA GLN A 5 8.97 -12.79 -30.18
C GLN A 5 9.53 -14.22 -30.33
N ARG A 6 10.86 -14.38 -30.30
CA ARG A 6 11.49 -15.71 -30.36
C ARG A 6 11.12 -16.56 -29.14
N MET A 7 11.15 -15.97 -27.95
CA MET A 7 10.81 -16.67 -26.70
C MET A 7 9.31 -16.96 -26.60
N GLU A 8 8.44 -16.05 -27.03
CA GLU A 8 6.99 -16.27 -27.11
C GLU A 8 6.68 -17.47 -28.00
N LYS A 9 7.21 -17.52 -29.23
CA LYS A 9 7.00 -18.65 -30.14
C LYS A 9 7.45 -19.98 -29.52
N TYR A 10 8.60 -19.98 -28.83
CA TYR A 10 9.10 -21.18 -28.15
C TYR A 10 8.19 -21.61 -26.99
N ILE A 11 7.77 -20.67 -26.14
CA ILE A 11 6.91 -20.94 -24.97
C ILE A 11 5.51 -21.38 -25.42
N ASN A 12 4.94 -20.74 -26.44
CA ASN A 12 3.67 -21.13 -27.06
C ASN A 12 3.75 -22.56 -27.64
N SER A 13 4.89 -22.96 -28.23
CA SER A 13 5.10 -24.35 -28.70
C SER A 13 5.05 -25.41 -27.59
N LYS A 14 5.10 -24.98 -26.32
CA LYS A 14 4.97 -25.82 -25.12
C LYS A 14 3.60 -25.70 -24.45
N GLY A 15 2.64 -25.04 -25.08
CA GLY A 15 1.28 -24.84 -24.53
C GLY A 15 1.24 -23.88 -23.34
N ARG A 16 2.14 -22.89 -23.32
CA ARG A 16 2.24 -21.87 -22.26
C ARG A 16 2.16 -20.48 -22.89
N SER A 17 1.73 -19.48 -22.13
CA SER A 17 1.71 -18.07 -22.54
C SER A 17 2.78 -17.28 -21.77
N ILE A 18 3.19 -16.13 -22.31
CA ILE A 18 4.16 -15.24 -21.65
C ILE A 18 3.45 -14.10 -20.93
N ILE A 19 4.04 -13.68 -19.81
CA ILE A 19 3.78 -12.39 -19.17
C ILE A 19 5.10 -11.62 -19.19
N GLY A 20 5.06 -10.34 -19.55
CA GLY A 20 6.24 -9.48 -19.48
C GLY A 20 5.88 -8.07 -19.01
N TRP A 21 6.86 -7.39 -18.43
CA TRP A 21 6.73 -5.98 -18.05
C TRP A 21 6.37 -5.10 -19.25
N ASP A 22 5.75 -3.95 -19.00
CA ASP A 22 5.26 -3.03 -20.05
C ASP A 22 6.32 -2.56 -21.07
N GLU A 23 7.61 -2.72 -20.80
CA GLU A 23 8.69 -2.55 -21.79
C GLU A 23 8.55 -3.47 -23.01
N ILE A 24 7.87 -4.62 -22.91
CA ILE A 24 7.66 -5.51 -24.08
C ILE A 24 6.78 -4.88 -25.16
N LEU A 25 6.10 -3.76 -24.86
CA LEU A 25 5.43 -2.92 -25.84
C LEU A 25 6.41 -2.32 -26.86
N GLU A 26 7.65 -2.09 -26.45
CA GLU A 26 8.67 -1.43 -27.26
C GLU A 26 9.12 -2.34 -28.42
N GLY A 27 8.75 -1.95 -29.64
CA GLY A 27 9.10 -2.69 -30.86
C GLY A 27 8.14 -3.82 -31.22
N GLY A 28 6.89 -3.73 -30.77
CA GLY A 28 5.76 -4.57 -31.20
C GLY A 28 5.54 -5.77 -30.29
N LEU A 29 4.31 -5.87 -29.76
CA LEU A 29 3.85 -6.98 -28.94
C LEU A 29 3.76 -8.27 -29.74
N ALA A 30 4.07 -9.35 -29.05
CA ALA A 30 3.85 -10.69 -29.54
C ALA A 30 2.36 -11.05 -29.35
N PRO A 31 1.65 -11.65 -30.33
CA PRO A 31 0.18 -11.68 -30.36
C PRO A 31 -0.52 -12.24 -29.12
N ASN A 32 0.14 -13.14 -28.38
CA ASN A 32 -0.43 -13.82 -27.21
C ASN A 32 0.24 -13.37 -25.89
N ALA A 33 0.96 -12.25 -25.90
CA ALA A 33 1.62 -11.73 -24.71
C ALA A 33 0.62 -11.04 -23.77
N THR A 34 0.70 -11.36 -22.47
CA THR A 34 0.08 -10.60 -21.40
C THR A 34 1.07 -9.55 -20.88
N VAL A 35 0.61 -8.33 -20.64
CA VAL A 35 1.42 -7.20 -20.18
C VAL A 35 1.26 -6.97 -18.68
N MET A 36 2.36 -6.79 -17.95
CA MET A 36 2.36 -6.39 -16.55
C MET A 36 2.78 -4.91 -16.45
N SER A 37 1.82 -4.02 -16.14
CA SER A 37 2.04 -2.57 -16.13
C SER A 37 2.61 -2.11 -14.80
N TRP A 38 3.83 -1.58 -14.77
CA TRP A 38 4.51 -1.22 -13.53
C TRP A 38 4.96 0.25 -13.48
N ARG A 39 5.30 0.85 -14.62
CA ARG A 39 5.68 2.28 -14.76
C ARG A 39 4.46 3.21 -14.73
N GLY A 40 3.48 2.90 -13.89
CA GLY A 40 2.14 3.49 -13.92
C GLY A 40 1.16 2.65 -14.74
N GLU A 41 0.06 3.27 -15.14
CA GLU A 41 -1.05 2.59 -15.83
C GLU A 41 -0.99 2.70 -17.35
N ALA A 42 -0.19 3.63 -17.87
CA ALA A 42 -0.17 3.97 -19.30
C ALA A 42 0.14 2.75 -20.19
N GLY A 43 1.11 1.91 -19.79
CA GLY A 43 1.45 0.69 -20.51
C GLY A 43 0.29 -0.32 -20.54
N GLY A 44 -0.36 -0.53 -19.40
CA GLY A 44 -1.54 -1.38 -19.31
C GLY A 44 -2.74 -0.86 -20.11
N ILE A 45 -2.99 0.44 -20.08
CA ILE A 45 -4.06 1.07 -20.88
C ILE A 45 -3.80 0.86 -22.37
N GLU A 46 -2.56 1.07 -22.82
CA GLU A 46 -2.17 0.88 -24.22
C GLU A 46 -2.29 -0.59 -24.65
N ALA A 47 -1.79 -1.53 -23.83
CA ALA A 47 -1.91 -2.96 -24.08
C ALA A 47 -3.37 -3.42 -24.21
N ALA A 48 -4.24 -2.99 -23.29
CA ALA A 48 -5.66 -3.31 -23.33
C ALA A 48 -6.37 -2.74 -24.56
N LYS A 49 -5.99 -1.53 -25.03
CA LYS A 49 -6.50 -0.95 -26.29
C LYS A 49 -6.07 -1.73 -27.53
N GLN A 50 -4.95 -2.45 -27.45
CA GLN A 50 -4.47 -3.38 -28.47
C GLN A 50 -5.01 -4.81 -28.30
N ASN A 51 -5.97 -5.02 -27.38
CA ASN A 51 -6.58 -6.32 -27.05
C ASN A 51 -5.61 -7.35 -26.44
N HIS A 52 -4.55 -6.89 -25.78
CA HIS A 52 -3.69 -7.74 -24.96
C HIS A 52 -4.18 -7.77 -23.52
N ASP A 53 -4.13 -8.94 -22.89
CA ASP A 53 -4.42 -9.07 -21.48
C ASP A 53 -3.38 -8.34 -20.61
N VAL A 54 -3.83 -7.80 -19.48
CA VAL A 54 -3.06 -6.91 -18.62
C VAL A 54 -3.21 -7.31 -17.16
N ILE A 55 -2.10 -7.31 -16.45
CA ILE A 55 -2.02 -7.36 -14.99
C ILE A 55 -1.51 -6.01 -14.50
N MET A 56 -2.32 -5.29 -13.71
CA MET A 56 -1.93 -3.99 -13.17
C MET A 56 -1.04 -4.16 -11.94
N THR A 57 0.15 -3.59 -11.99
CA THR A 57 1.10 -3.51 -10.87
C THR A 57 1.69 -2.10 -10.64
N PRO A 58 1.00 -0.98 -10.92
CA PRO A 58 1.62 0.34 -10.85
C PRO A 58 2.16 0.70 -9.45
N GLY A 59 3.47 0.94 -9.35
CA GLY A 59 4.08 1.45 -8.12
C GLY A 59 3.51 2.81 -7.69
N SER A 60 3.06 3.63 -8.66
CA SER A 60 2.39 4.91 -8.40
C SER A 60 1.10 4.75 -7.60
N ALA A 61 0.38 3.62 -7.74
CA ALA A 61 -0.84 3.30 -7.00
C ALA A 61 -0.58 2.61 -5.64
N GLY A 62 0.70 2.47 -5.25
CA GLY A 62 1.07 1.79 -4.02
C GLY A 62 1.25 0.28 -4.16
N LEU A 63 1.29 -0.28 -5.37
CA LEU A 63 1.48 -1.72 -5.58
C LEU A 63 2.95 -2.16 -5.53
N TYR A 64 3.84 -1.33 -5.01
CA TYR A 64 5.24 -1.65 -4.76
C TYR A 64 5.46 -1.73 -3.26
N PHE A 65 5.50 -2.95 -2.74
CA PHE A 65 5.61 -3.28 -1.32
C PHE A 65 7.06 -3.31 -0.82
N ASP A 66 7.98 -2.84 -1.62
CA ASP A 66 9.34 -2.45 -1.26
C ASP A 66 9.44 -0.98 -0.80
N HIS A 67 8.39 -0.19 -1.04
CA HIS A 67 8.27 1.18 -0.53
C HIS A 67 7.82 1.22 0.93
N LYS A 68 8.23 2.28 1.66
CA LYS A 68 7.80 2.54 3.06
C LYS A 68 6.28 2.66 3.21
N GLN A 69 5.76 2.32 4.39
CA GLN A 69 4.32 2.33 4.69
C GLN A 69 3.82 3.65 5.30
N SER A 70 4.71 4.42 5.93
CA SER A 70 4.43 5.79 6.42
C SER A 70 5.52 6.78 6.05
N THR A 71 5.33 8.05 6.39
CA THR A 71 6.38 9.08 6.25
C THR A 71 7.29 9.17 7.49
N SER A 72 7.04 8.35 8.52
CA SER A 72 7.81 8.35 9.76
C SER A 72 9.30 8.15 9.48
N THR A 73 10.14 8.89 10.21
CA THR A 73 11.59 8.71 10.21
C THR A 73 12.02 7.41 10.89
N ASP A 74 11.11 6.75 11.61
CA ASP A 74 11.35 5.47 12.28
C ASP A 74 11.08 4.26 11.37
N GLU A 75 10.61 4.45 10.13
CA GLU A 75 10.49 3.36 9.15
C GLU A 75 11.88 2.74 8.86
N PRO A 76 11.96 1.41 8.70
CA PRO A 76 13.20 0.77 8.30
C PRO A 76 13.66 1.28 6.93
N LEU A 77 14.95 1.13 6.63
CA LEU A 77 15.50 1.50 5.33
C LEU A 77 14.74 0.79 4.18
N THR A 78 14.33 1.55 3.17
CA THR A 78 13.66 1.07 1.96
C THR A 78 14.29 1.74 0.74
N ILE A 79 13.94 1.30 -0.47
CA ILE A 79 14.39 1.93 -1.71
C ILE A 79 13.85 3.36 -1.90
N GLY A 80 12.80 3.73 -1.16
CA GLY A 80 12.11 5.01 -1.26
C GLY A 80 10.60 4.82 -1.47
N GLY A 81 9.95 5.82 -2.06
CA GLY A 81 8.50 5.77 -2.36
C GLY A 81 7.60 5.85 -1.12
N LEU A 82 6.30 5.67 -1.31
CA LEU A 82 5.30 5.54 -0.24
C LEU A 82 4.16 4.67 -0.73
N SER A 83 3.92 3.57 -0.02
CA SER A 83 2.83 2.61 -0.26
C SER A 83 2.17 2.27 1.07
N ASN A 84 1.30 3.18 1.52
CA ASN A 84 0.45 2.98 2.67
C ASN A 84 -0.75 2.08 2.29
N PHE A 85 -1.25 1.27 3.22
CA PHE A 85 -2.42 0.41 2.99
C PHE A 85 -3.66 1.18 2.49
N THR A 86 -3.85 2.44 2.90
CA THR A 86 -4.96 3.29 2.41
C THR A 86 -4.79 3.69 0.95
N LYS A 87 -3.55 3.92 0.51
CA LYS A 87 -3.22 4.21 -0.89
C LYS A 87 -3.53 3.01 -1.78
N VAL A 88 -3.15 1.81 -1.33
CA VAL A 88 -3.48 0.55 -2.01
C VAL A 88 -4.99 0.35 -2.06
N TYR A 89 -5.69 0.51 -0.93
CA TYR A 89 -7.14 0.36 -0.86
C TYR A 89 -7.86 1.35 -1.79
N GLY A 90 -7.35 2.57 -1.93
CA GLY A 90 -7.92 3.60 -2.80
C GLY A 90 -7.88 3.25 -4.29
N TYR A 91 -7.05 2.30 -4.71
CA TYR A 91 -6.84 1.96 -6.11
C TYR A 91 -8.03 1.20 -6.73
N ASP A 92 -8.40 1.55 -7.96
CA ASP A 92 -9.29 0.78 -8.83
C ASP A 92 -8.45 0.23 -9.98
N PRO A 93 -8.21 -1.08 -10.05
CA PRO A 93 -7.33 -1.66 -11.07
C PRO A 93 -7.84 -1.55 -12.51
N VAL A 94 -9.09 -1.15 -12.73
CA VAL A 94 -9.67 -1.06 -14.09
C VAL A 94 -9.80 0.41 -14.51
N PRO A 95 -8.86 0.95 -15.33
CA PRO A 95 -8.82 2.36 -15.69
C PRO A 95 -10.13 2.84 -16.35
N LYS A 96 -10.49 4.10 -16.08
CA LYS A 96 -11.74 4.71 -16.60
C LYS A 96 -11.65 5.06 -18.08
N GLU A 97 -10.44 5.14 -18.60
CA GLU A 97 -10.08 5.42 -19.98
C GLU A 97 -10.42 4.25 -20.93
N LEU A 98 -10.64 3.05 -20.40
CA LEU A 98 -10.97 1.85 -21.17
C LEU A 98 -12.47 1.73 -21.38
N ASN A 99 -12.88 1.43 -22.62
CA ASN A 99 -14.28 1.11 -22.93
C ASN A 99 -14.68 -0.29 -22.44
N ALA A 100 -15.97 -0.64 -22.55
CA ALA A 100 -16.50 -1.89 -22.01
C ALA A 100 -15.81 -3.17 -22.54
N ASP A 101 -15.36 -3.19 -23.79
CA ASP A 101 -14.65 -4.33 -24.37
C ASP A 101 -13.20 -4.37 -23.90
N GLN A 102 -12.51 -3.23 -23.90
CA GLN A 102 -11.13 -3.11 -23.45
C GLN A 102 -10.96 -3.44 -21.96
N ARG A 103 -11.96 -3.12 -21.13
CA ARG A 103 -11.95 -3.45 -19.70
C ARG A 103 -11.86 -4.96 -19.44
N LYS A 104 -12.31 -5.81 -20.36
CA LYS A 104 -12.23 -7.28 -20.24
C LYS A 104 -10.79 -7.79 -20.30
N HIS A 105 -9.87 -7.02 -20.87
CA HIS A 105 -8.46 -7.35 -20.95
C HIS A 105 -7.68 -7.00 -19.67
N VAL A 106 -8.27 -6.28 -18.72
CA VAL A 106 -7.65 -6.13 -17.39
C VAL A 106 -8.01 -7.38 -16.57
N ILE A 107 -7.12 -8.37 -16.60
CA ILE A 107 -7.36 -9.70 -16.04
C ILE A 107 -6.90 -9.85 -14.59
N GLY A 108 -6.19 -8.87 -14.03
CA GLY A 108 -5.75 -8.94 -12.65
C GLY A 108 -5.02 -7.71 -12.13
N VAL A 109 -4.78 -7.74 -10.82
CA VAL A 109 -3.96 -6.78 -10.08
C VAL A 109 -2.99 -7.56 -9.19
N GLN A 110 -1.77 -7.05 -9.05
CA GLN A 110 -0.75 -7.64 -8.21
C GLN A 110 0.08 -6.53 -7.54
N ALA A 111 0.56 -6.79 -6.32
CA ALA A 111 1.62 -5.99 -5.72
C ALA A 111 2.96 -6.72 -5.83
N ASN A 112 4.02 -5.97 -6.09
CA ASN A 112 5.39 -6.46 -6.22
C ASN A 112 6.13 -6.24 -4.91
N ILE A 113 7.03 -7.15 -4.53
CA ILE A 113 7.93 -6.98 -3.40
C ILE A 113 9.36 -7.25 -3.85
N TRP A 114 10.12 -6.18 -4.02
CA TRP A 114 11.54 -6.23 -4.33
C TRP A 114 12.34 -6.23 -3.02
N THR A 115 13.36 -7.08 -2.93
CA THR A 115 13.99 -7.44 -1.65
C THR A 115 15.40 -6.86 -1.47
N GLU A 116 15.79 -5.84 -2.25
CA GLU A 116 17.13 -5.22 -2.20
C GLU A 116 17.49 -4.75 -0.79
N TYR A 117 16.49 -4.26 -0.05
CA TYR A 117 16.64 -3.78 1.32
C TYR A 117 15.99 -4.72 2.35
N MET A 118 15.65 -5.96 1.99
CA MET A 118 14.95 -6.91 2.86
C MET A 118 15.75 -8.19 3.07
N GLU A 119 16.77 -8.11 3.92
CA GLU A 119 17.70 -9.22 4.18
C GLU A 119 17.09 -10.38 4.97
N THR A 120 15.94 -10.17 5.64
CA THR A 120 15.31 -11.17 6.50
C THR A 120 13.83 -11.38 6.19
N PRO A 121 13.30 -12.60 6.37
CA PRO A 121 11.87 -12.87 6.24
C PRO A 121 11.01 -11.98 7.15
N ALA A 122 11.48 -11.67 8.36
CA ALA A 122 10.77 -10.79 9.29
C ALA A 122 10.57 -9.38 8.72
N LYS A 123 11.55 -8.85 7.96
CA LYS A 123 11.38 -7.56 7.27
C LYS A 123 10.43 -7.69 6.08
N VAL A 124 10.43 -8.81 5.37
CA VAL A 124 9.46 -9.08 4.29
C VAL A 124 8.04 -9.10 4.86
N GLU A 125 7.79 -9.78 5.99
CA GLU A 125 6.49 -9.77 6.67
C GLU A 125 6.05 -8.34 7.03
N TYR A 126 6.97 -7.56 7.61
CA TYR A 126 6.70 -6.17 8.01
C TYR A 126 6.35 -5.31 6.82
N MET A 127 6.97 -5.57 5.66
CA MET A 127 6.71 -4.84 4.44
C MET A 127 5.50 -5.37 3.67
N LEU A 128 5.06 -6.61 3.86
CA LEU A 128 3.84 -7.13 3.24
C LEU A 128 2.59 -6.68 3.98
N LEU A 129 2.63 -6.74 5.31
CA LEU A 129 1.45 -6.57 6.15
C LEU A 129 1.41 -5.17 6.78
N PRO A 130 0.23 -4.54 6.85
CA PRO A 130 -1.08 -5.14 6.55
C PRO A 130 -1.62 -4.78 5.17
N ARG A 131 -0.87 -4.03 4.34
CA ARG A 131 -1.32 -3.58 3.01
C ARG A 131 -1.67 -4.70 2.03
N LEU A 132 -1.21 -5.93 2.28
CA LEU A 132 -1.69 -7.12 1.58
C LEU A 132 -3.21 -7.32 1.71
N PHE A 133 -3.82 -6.96 2.84
CA PHE A 133 -5.28 -7.00 2.99
C PHE A 133 -5.99 -5.98 2.09
N SER A 134 -5.39 -4.82 1.88
CA SER A 134 -5.90 -3.83 0.91
C SER A 134 -5.79 -4.36 -0.52
N LEU A 135 -4.69 -5.04 -0.88
CA LEU A 135 -4.54 -5.69 -2.18
C LEU A 135 -5.64 -6.74 -2.40
N ALA A 136 -5.87 -7.59 -1.39
CA ALA A 136 -6.90 -8.63 -1.46
C ALA A 136 -8.29 -8.03 -1.65
N GLU A 137 -8.61 -6.92 -0.98
CA GLU A 137 -9.88 -6.22 -1.19
C GLU A 137 -10.01 -5.71 -2.64
N ILE A 138 -9.03 -4.97 -3.16
CA ILE A 138 -9.15 -4.38 -4.51
C ILE A 138 -9.12 -5.44 -5.63
N ALA A 139 -8.57 -6.63 -5.35
CA ALA A 139 -8.54 -7.74 -6.28
C ALA A 139 -9.85 -8.55 -6.31
N TRP A 140 -10.63 -8.52 -5.22
CA TRP A 140 -11.76 -9.44 -5.03
C TRP A 140 -13.12 -8.73 -4.90
N SER A 141 -13.18 -7.63 -4.14
CA SER A 141 -14.42 -6.95 -3.81
C SER A 141 -14.87 -6.04 -4.96
N PRO A 142 -16.17 -6.02 -5.30
CA PRO A 142 -16.72 -5.05 -6.24
C PRO A 142 -16.46 -3.60 -5.79
N VAL A 143 -16.14 -2.72 -6.74
CA VAL A 143 -15.76 -1.31 -6.49
C VAL A 143 -16.87 -0.55 -5.74
N ASP A 144 -18.13 -0.83 -6.03
CA ASP A 144 -19.30 -0.22 -5.40
C ASP A 144 -19.49 -0.62 -3.92
N ARG A 145 -18.78 -1.65 -3.45
CA ARG A 145 -18.76 -2.09 -2.04
C ARG A 145 -17.56 -1.55 -1.27
N LYS A 146 -16.67 -0.80 -1.90
CA LYS A 146 -15.51 -0.23 -1.21
C LYS A 146 -15.98 0.79 -0.18
N ASP A 147 -15.59 0.56 1.06
CA ASP A 147 -15.81 1.44 2.20
C ASP A 147 -14.53 1.50 3.02
N ILE A 148 -13.74 2.54 2.77
CA ILE A 148 -12.46 2.75 3.45
C ILE A 148 -12.63 2.96 4.95
N LYS A 149 -13.76 3.55 5.38
CA LYS A 149 -14.03 3.80 6.79
C LYS A 149 -14.28 2.47 7.49
N ASN A 150 -15.20 1.66 6.98
CA ASN A 150 -15.44 0.32 7.51
C ASN A 150 -14.18 -0.56 7.44
N PHE A 151 -13.42 -0.50 6.34
CA PHE A 151 -12.19 -1.25 6.20
C PHE A 151 -11.18 -0.88 7.29
N THR A 152 -10.90 0.41 7.47
CA THR A 152 -9.86 0.90 8.38
C THR A 152 -10.28 0.82 9.85
N GLU A 153 -11.55 1.05 10.14
CA GLU A 153 -12.04 1.16 11.52
C GLU A 153 -12.63 -0.13 12.09
N GLU A 154 -13.03 -1.09 11.25
CA GLU A 154 -13.75 -2.28 11.70
C GLU A 154 -13.08 -3.58 11.23
N ARG A 155 -12.82 -3.75 9.92
CA ARG A 155 -12.30 -5.02 9.38
C ARG A 155 -10.79 -5.20 9.57
N LEU A 156 -10.00 -4.21 9.18
CA LEU A 156 -8.55 -4.24 9.33
C LEU A 156 -8.12 -4.43 10.79
N PRO A 157 -8.70 -3.70 11.78
CA PRO A 157 -8.36 -3.88 13.20
C PRO A 157 -8.55 -5.34 13.68
N LEU A 158 -9.58 -6.04 13.20
CA LEU A 158 -9.82 -7.46 13.52
C LEU A 158 -8.76 -8.38 12.90
N HIS A 159 -8.28 -8.07 11.70
CA HIS A 159 -7.18 -8.82 11.09
C HIS A 159 -5.85 -8.60 11.81
N LEU A 160 -5.57 -7.37 12.24
CA LEU A 160 -4.38 -7.06 13.05
C LEU A 160 -4.41 -7.80 14.39
N ALA A 161 -5.56 -7.79 15.08
CA ALA A 161 -5.72 -8.54 16.33
C ALA A 161 -5.49 -10.05 16.18
N ARG A 162 -5.76 -10.62 15.00
CA ARG A 162 -5.43 -12.03 14.69
C ARG A 162 -3.94 -12.23 14.43
N LEU A 163 -3.28 -11.29 13.75
CA LEU A 163 -1.83 -11.34 13.54
C LEU A 163 -1.06 -11.18 14.86
N ASP A 164 -1.58 -10.38 15.81
CA ASP A 164 -0.99 -10.25 17.16
C ASP A 164 -1.01 -11.54 17.98
N GLN A 165 -1.84 -12.53 17.60
CA GLN A 165 -1.86 -13.85 18.23
C GLN A 165 -0.83 -14.80 17.61
N THR A 166 -0.04 -14.35 16.64
CA THR A 166 1.01 -15.12 15.98
C THR A 166 2.38 -14.45 16.19
N ASN A 167 3.43 -15.09 15.69
CA ASN A 167 4.78 -14.51 15.68
C ASN A 167 5.06 -13.66 14.41
N THR A 168 4.01 -13.26 13.68
CA THR A 168 4.17 -12.53 12.41
C THR A 168 4.59 -11.09 12.69
N ASN A 169 5.70 -10.65 12.10
CA ASN A 169 6.18 -9.29 12.26
C ASN A 169 5.51 -8.36 11.25
N TYR A 170 4.38 -7.74 11.61
CA TYR A 170 3.66 -6.83 10.70
C TYR A 170 3.86 -5.36 11.08
N TRP A 171 3.62 -4.44 10.12
CA TRP A 171 3.64 -3.01 10.39
C TRP A 171 2.40 -2.59 11.19
N VAL A 172 2.60 -2.00 12.37
CA VAL A 172 1.50 -1.49 13.20
C VAL A 172 1.07 -0.11 12.70
N PRO A 173 -0.20 0.08 12.28
CA PRO A 173 -0.65 1.37 11.81
C PRO A 173 -0.60 2.47 12.86
N THR A 174 -0.45 3.71 12.39
CA THR A 174 -0.64 4.88 13.25
C THR A 174 -2.09 4.99 13.71
N PRO A 175 -2.35 5.57 14.89
CA PRO A 175 -3.70 5.88 15.35
C PRO A 175 -4.51 6.67 14.31
N ILE A 176 -5.77 6.28 14.16
CA ILE A 176 -6.72 6.98 13.31
C ILE A 176 -6.94 8.37 13.92
N GLY A 177 -6.87 9.41 13.09
CA GLY A 177 -6.94 10.81 13.53
C GLY A 177 -5.58 11.44 13.82
N GLN A 178 -4.48 10.67 13.83
CA GLN A 178 -3.15 11.26 13.89
C GLN A 178 -2.84 12.07 12.63
N THR A 179 -2.43 13.32 12.83
CA THR A 179 -1.92 14.19 11.77
C THR A 179 -0.39 14.15 11.75
N GLU A 180 0.19 14.03 10.55
CA GLU A 180 1.64 14.19 10.33
C GLU A 180 2.05 15.67 10.21
N LYS A 181 1.09 16.61 10.26
CA LYS A 181 1.35 18.05 10.17
C LYS A 181 1.76 18.60 11.53
N VAL A 182 2.65 19.60 11.50
CA VAL A 182 2.94 20.44 12.67
C VAL A 182 1.65 21.07 13.17
N ILE A 183 1.36 20.84 14.44
CA ILE A 183 0.23 21.46 15.13
C ILE A 183 0.60 22.94 15.32
N ASN A 184 -0.10 23.83 14.62
CA ASN A 184 0.09 25.28 14.66
C ASN A 184 -1.24 25.96 15.01
N GLY A 185 -1.26 26.82 16.03
CA GLY A 185 -2.45 27.54 16.44
C GLY A 185 -2.81 27.33 17.91
N GLU A 186 -3.66 28.20 18.43
CA GLU A 186 -4.14 28.14 19.81
C GLU A 186 -5.24 27.08 19.93
N ASN A 187 -5.06 26.12 20.84
CA ASN A 187 -6.07 25.14 21.26
C ASN A 187 -6.54 24.14 20.18
N ILE A 188 -5.62 23.32 19.67
CA ILE A 188 -5.99 22.20 18.80
C ILE A 188 -6.42 21.00 19.65
N THR A 189 -7.60 20.46 19.37
CA THR A 189 -8.06 19.20 19.97
C THR A 189 -7.66 18.06 19.05
N VAL A 190 -6.94 17.07 19.59
CA VAL A 190 -6.57 15.86 18.87
C VAL A 190 -7.35 14.67 19.43
N GLU A 191 -8.11 14.05 18.54
CA GLU A 191 -8.84 12.82 18.78
C GLU A 191 -8.13 11.67 18.07
N LEU A 192 -7.76 10.64 18.82
CA LEU A 192 -7.10 9.46 18.31
C LEU A 192 -7.98 8.24 18.58
N LYS A 193 -8.13 7.38 17.58
CA LYS A 193 -8.73 6.06 17.74
C LYS A 193 -7.65 5.01 17.51
N SER A 194 -7.62 4.01 18.40
CA SER A 194 -6.68 2.89 18.28
C SER A 194 -6.93 2.15 16.96
N PRO A 195 -5.88 1.83 16.19
CA PRO A 195 -6.03 1.13 14.92
C PRO A 195 -6.27 -0.38 15.12
N MET A 196 -6.26 -0.86 16.36
CA MET A 196 -6.44 -2.26 16.72
C MET A 196 -7.19 -2.38 18.07
N PRO A 197 -8.14 -3.31 18.21
CA PRO A 197 -8.86 -3.49 19.48
C PRO A 197 -7.90 -3.87 20.61
N GLY A 198 -8.09 -3.27 21.79
CA GLY A 198 -7.27 -3.58 22.98
C GLY A 198 -5.91 -2.89 23.04
N ALA A 199 -5.40 -2.35 21.91
CA ALA A 199 -4.12 -1.65 21.91
C ALA A 199 -4.24 -0.24 22.51
N LYS A 200 -3.26 0.12 23.33
CA LYS A 200 -3.05 1.44 23.93
C LYS A 200 -2.23 2.32 23.00
N ILE A 201 -2.46 3.62 23.10
CA ILE A 201 -1.71 4.62 22.37
C ILE A 201 -0.86 5.39 23.38
N PHE A 202 0.44 5.51 23.11
CA PHE A 202 1.35 6.35 23.89
C PHE A 202 1.89 7.46 23.00
N TYR A 203 1.98 8.69 23.52
CA TYR A 203 2.33 9.84 22.72
C TYR A 203 3.33 10.79 23.37
N THR A 204 3.98 11.58 22.53
CA THR A 204 4.83 12.72 22.88
C THR A 204 4.47 13.93 22.02
N LEU A 205 4.78 15.13 22.50
CA LEU A 205 4.52 16.40 21.79
C LEU A 205 5.78 17.23 21.54
N ASP A 206 6.94 16.67 21.92
CA ASP A 206 8.26 17.29 21.95
C ASP A 206 9.21 16.68 20.90
N ASN A 207 8.65 15.98 19.91
CA ASN A 207 9.35 15.31 18.80
C ASN A 207 10.21 14.09 19.18
N TYR A 208 10.29 13.72 20.47
CA TYR A 208 10.96 12.48 20.87
C TYR A 208 10.15 11.25 20.46
N ARG A 209 10.83 10.14 20.16
CA ARG A 209 10.17 8.86 19.86
C ARG A 209 9.49 8.34 21.15
N PRO A 210 8.17 8.12 21.16
CA PRO A 210 7.48 7.59 22.32
C PRO A 210 7.91 6.15 22.61
N SER A 211 7.82 5.77 23.87
CA SER A 211 7.89 4.39 24.36
C SER A 211 6.66 4.10 25.22
N GLU A 212 6.53 2.89 25.74
CA GLU A 212 5.46 2.52 26.69
C GLU A 212 5.50 3.35 27.99
N ASN A 213 6.62 4.02 28.27
CA ASN A 213 6.77 4.91 29.41
C ASN A 213 6.32 6.35 29.10
N ALA A 214 5.92 6.66 27.86
CA ALA A 214 5.39 7.97 27.49
C ALA A 214 3.94 8.16 28.00
N THR A 215 3.34 9.31 27.70
CA THR A 215 1.98 9.60 28.17
C THR A 215 0.97 8.72 27.43
N GLU A 216 0.19 7.93 28.16
CA GLU A 216 -0.91 7.13 27.62
C GLU A 216 -2.06 8.05 27.19
N TYR A 217 -2.53 7.90 25.95
CA TYR A 217 -3.71 8.57 25.44
C TYR A 217 -4.97 7.89 25.98
N LYS A 218 -5.70 8.58 26.86
CA LYS A 218 -6.96 8.10 27.45
C LYS A 218 -8.19 8.84 26.94
N ASN A 219 -8.02 10.10 26.54
CA ASN A 219 -9.08 11.00 26.09
C ASN A 219 -8.50 12.01 25.09
N ALA A 220 -9.37 12.73 24.39
CA ALA A 220 -8.99 13.83 23.51
C ALA A 220 -8.01 14.79 24.19
N ILE A 221 -6.90 15.08 23.50
CA ILE A 221 -5.84 15.95 24.05
C ILE A 221 -6.01 17.37 23.52
N LYS A 222 -5.96 18.34 24.43
CA LYS A 222 -5.88 19.76 24.07
C LYS A 222 -4.42 20.16 23.97
N VAL A 223 -3.97 20.46 22.76
CA VAL A 223 -2.60 20.87 22.46
C VAL A 223 -2.55 22.39 22.35
N MET A 224 -1.91 23.01 23.33
CA MET A 224 -1.57 24.44 23.30
C MET A 224 -0.18 24.60 22.65
N VAL A 225 -0.12 25.39 21.58
CA VAL A 225 1.11 25.73 20.86
C VAL A 225 1.33 27.24 20.96
N PRO A 226 2.21 27.71 21.86
CA PRO A 226 2.51 29.14 22.00
C PRO A 226 3.00 29.74 20.67
N GLN A 227 2.76 31.04 20.48
CA GLN A 227 3.20 31.75 19.29
C GLN A 227 4.72 31.61 19.09
N GLY A 228 5.13 31.24 17.87
CA GLY A 228 6.54 30.99 17.54
C GLY A 228 7.07 29.59 17.89
N GLN A 229 6.28 28.76 18.57
CA GLN A 229 6.62 27.35 18.82
C GLN A 229 5.95 26.41 17.82
N LYS A 230 6.45 25.17 17.79
CA LYS A 230 5.90 24.07 17.00
C LYS A 230 5.82 22.85 17.90
N LYS A 231 4.72 22.10 17.82
CA LYS A 231 4.60 20.78 18.45
C LYS A 231 4.40 19.71 17.38
N ILE A 232 5.06 18.58 17.58
CA ILE A 232 4.97 17.42 16.70
C ILE A 232 4.42 16.28 17.55
N LEU A 233 3.22 15.80 17.18
CA LEU A 233 2.63 14.63 17.79
C LEU A 233 3.29 13.39 17.20
N LYS A 234 3.95 12.61 18.05
CA LYS A 234 4.37 11.24 17.72
C LYS A 234 3.62 10.27 18.60
N THR A 235 3.34 9.09 18.07
CA THR A 235 2.67 8.03 18.82
C THR A 235 3.33 6.68 18.57
N ILE A 236 3.16 5.77 19.52
CA ILE A 236 3.27 4.34 19.32
C ILE A 236 1.96 3.68 19.74
N VAL A 237 1.67 2.54 19.13
CA VAL A 237 0.55 1.69 19.49
C VAL A 237 1.12 0.40 20.05
N ASN A 238 0.69 0.00 21.24
CA ASN A 238 1.14 -1.22 21.89
C ASN A 238 0.02 -1.88 22.71
N GLN A 239 0.08 -3.20 22.91
CA GLN A 239 -0.87 -3.89 23.80
C GLN A 239 -0.46 -3.79 25.27
#